data_AF-A0A8T7H5J5-F1
#
_entry.id   AF-A0A8T7H5J5-F1
#
_cell.length_a   1.000
_cell.length_b   1.000
_cell.length_c   1.000
_cell.angle_alpha   90.00
_cell.angle_beta   90.00
_cell.angle_gamma   90.00
#
_symmetry.space_group_name_H-M   'P 1'
#
loop_
_entity.id
_entity.type
_entity.pdbx_description
1 polymer ?
#
loop_
_entity_poly.entity_id
_entity_poly.type
_entity_poly.pdbx_seq_one_letter_code
_entity_poly.pdbx_strand_id
1 'polypeptide(L)'
;MDLRRKRIRVLVDTWSEIMLNGVADRERAVELLRKLYSDAGIDPIRGASTPPDLFDKEMISLYIIGKWGLGIDKEVPREQLERLFPLEIAIERFIERLLSSSDPSRVCEEEREFCQSLDDSKVARILRFAFTKMYFGFSTEEEFRRVLKALYQALPGFEETIRRFTKFFIAYKIGEMIARGAVKNRMEMSLAKNTLALELSIPKAVPSNKYILEVAKHYFQIPERIRREVEKGKND
;
A
#
# COMPACT_ATOMS: atom_id res chain seq x y z
N MET A 1 -13.30 17.21 -0.46
CA MET A 1 -13.08 16.25 -1.57
C MET A 1 -12.20 15.12 -1.04
N ASP A 2 -12.62 13.88 -1.21
CA ASP A 2 -11.91 12.68 -0.73
C ASP A 2 -10.52 12.56 -1.40
N LEU A 3 -9.46 12.43 -0.58
CA LEU A 3 -8.07 12.32 -1.06
C LEU A 3 -7.88 11.13 -1.99
N ARG A 4 -8.61 10.02 -1.76
CA ARG A 4 -8.60 8.86 -2.66
C ARG A 4 -9.05 9.23 -4.07
N ARG A 5 -10.13 9.99 -4.20
CA ARG A 5 -10.65 10.44 -5.51
C ARG A 5 -9.67 11.36 -6.23
N LYS A 6 -8.97 12.23 -5.50
CA LYS A 6 -7.92 13.09 -6.07
C LYS A 6 -6.76 12.25 -6.64
N ARG A 7 -6.29 11.23 -5.89
CA ARG A 7 -5.24 10.31 -6.36
C ARG A 7 -5.68 9.56 -7.62
N ILE A 8 -6.90 9.02 -7.66
CA ILE A 8 -7.44 8.35 -8.85
C ILE A 8 -7.40 9.29 -10.05
N ARG A 9 -7.85 10.55 -9.90
CA ARG A 9 -7.81 11.53 -10.99
C ARG A 9 -6.40 11.73 -11.53
N VAL A 10 -5.43 11.99 -10.66
CA VAL A 10 -4.03 12.16 -11.09
C VAL A 10 -3.50 10.93 -11.83
N LEU A 11 -3.84 9.73 -11.38
CA LEU A 11 -3.42 8.48 -12.02
C LEU A 11 -4.08 8.27 -13.39
N VAL A 12 -5.35 8.66 -13.54
CA VAL A 12 -6.06 8.66 -14.83
C VAL A 12 -5.44 9.69 -15.78
N ASP A 13 -5.21 10.92 -15.31
CA ASP A 13 -4.58 11.98 -16.09
C ASP A 13 -3.17 11.55 -16.56
N THR A 14 -2.42 10.88 -15.69
CA THR A 14 -1.11 10.30 -16.03
C THR A 14 -1.23 9.29 -17.18
N TRP A 15 -2.23 8.40 -17.13
CA TRP A 15 -2.48 7.46 -18.22
C TRP A 15 -2.87 8.15 -19.51
N SER A 16 -3.71 9.19 -19.46
CA SER A 16 -4.05 9.98 -20.64
C SER A 16 -2.81 10.59 -21.30
N GLU A 17 -1.90 11.16 -20.51
CA GLU A 17 -0.63 11.71 -21.00
C GLU A 17 0.31 10.64 -21.57
N ILE A 18 0.38 9.45 -20.95
CA ILE A 18 1.16 8.31 -21.46
C ILE A 18 0.63 7.86 -22.83
N MET A 19 -0.69 7.76 -22.97
CA MET A 19 -1.33 7.29 -24.21
C MET A 19 -1.23 8.32 -25.35
N LEU A 20 -1.33 9.62 -25.04
CA LEU A 20 -1.24 10.68 -26.05
C LEU A 20 0.19 10.92 -26.54
N ASN A 21 1.16 10.94 -25.62
CA ASN A 21 2.53 11.36 -25.92
C ASN A 21 3.52 10.18 -26.09
N GLY A 22 3.08 8.95 -25.81
CA GLY A 22 3.90 7.76 -25.97
C GLY A 22 5.09 7.71 -25.02
N VAL A 23 4.84 7.78 -23.71
CA VAL A 23 5.91 7.63 -22.70
C VAL A 23 6.54 6.24 -22.83
N ALA A 24 7.78 6.19 -23.31
CA ALA A 24 8.44 4.95 -23.70
C ALA A 24 9.18 4.23 -22.57
N ASP A 25 9.44 4.93 -21.46
CA ASP A 25 10.25 4.42 -20.34
C ASP A 25 9.68 4.81 -18.97
N ARG A 26 10.09 4.03 -17.97
CA ARG A 26 9.61 4.14 -16.59
C ARG A 26 10.03 5.45 -15.92
N GLU A 27 11.23 5.95 -16.22
CA GLU A 27 11.79 7.15 -15.60
C GLU A 27 10.92 8.37 -15.93
N ARG A 28 10.56 8.52 -17.20
CA ARG A 28 9.63 9.56 -17.67
C ARG A 28 8.24 9.42 -17.05
N ALA A 29 7.73 8.20 -16.89
CA ALA A 29 6.46 7.98 -16.21
C ALA A 29 6.50 8.41 -14.73
N VAL A 30 7.62 8.16 -14.04
CA VAL A 30 7.84 8.59 -12.66
C VAL A 30 7.94 10.11 -12.54
N GLU A 31 8.61 10.78 -13.48
CA GLU A 31 8.67 12.25 -13.53
C GLU A 31 7.30 12.88 -13.79
N LEU A 32 6.53 12.29 -14.72
CA LEU A 32 5.17 12.73 -15.01
C LEU A 32 4.25 12.57 -13.80
N LEU A 33 4.30 11.43 -13.11
CA LEU A 33 3.59 11.24 -11.84
C LEU A 33 3.98 12.31 -10.83
N ARG A 34 5.28 12.57 -10.66
CA ARG A 34 5.79 13.58 -9.72
C ARG A 34 5.22 14.96 -10.02
N LYS A 35 5.22 15.36 -11.29
CA LYS A 35 4.66 16.64 -11.74
C LYS A 35 3.16 16.72 -11.40
N LEU A 36 2.36 15.75 -11.85
CA LEU A 36 0.90 15.81 -11.70
C LEU A 36 0.44 15.71 -10.25
N TYR A 37 1.12 14.93 -9.40
CA TYR A 37 0.86 14.91 -7.95
C TYR A 37 1.17 16.26 -7.30
N SER A 38 2.30 16.89 -7.68
CA SER A 38 2.71 18.19 -7.16
C SER A 38 1.73 19.29 -7.57
N ASP A 39 1.33 19.31 -8.84
CA ASP A 39 0.35 20.27 -9.38
C ASP A 39 -1.02 20.13 -8.69
N ALA A 40 -1.40 18.90 -8.33
CA ALA A 40 -2.64 18.61 -7.60
C ALA A 40 -2.55 18.87 -6.08
N GLY A 41 -1.37 19.18 -5.54
CA GLY A 41 -1.13 19.39 -4.11
C GLY A 41 -1.45 18.18 -3.25
N ILE A 42 -1.16 16.97 -3.75
CA ILE A 42 -1.40 15.71 -3.03
C ILE A 42 -0.13 14.85 -2.99
N ASP A 43 -0.03 14.02 -1.96
CA ASP A 43 1.05 13.05 -1.82
C ASP A 43 0.64 11.65 -2.33
N PRO A 44 1.60 10.89 -2.90
CA PRO A 44 1.49 9.45 -3.08
C PRO A 44 1.09 8.70 -1.80
N ILE A 45 0.66 7.44 -1.93
CA ILE A 45 0.36 6.59 -0.77
C ILE A 45 1.65 6.44 0.06
N ARG A 46 1.62 6.65 1.38
CA ARG A 46 2.82 6.47 2.23
C ARG A 46 2.49 6.27 3.69
N GLY A 47 3.43 5.63 4.41
CA GLY A 47 3.44 5.64 5.87
C GLY A 47 3.97 6.97 6.41
N ALA A 48 4.52 6.94 7.63
CA ALA A 48 5.04 8.15 8.28
C ALA A 48 6.24 8.79 7.55
N SER A 49 7.05 8.00 6.83
CA SER A 49 8.26 8.47 6.14
C SER A 49 7.98 8.90 4.70
N THR A 50 8.84 9.79 4.17
CA THR A 50 8.88 10.21 2.76
C THR A 50 10.19 9.73 2.13
N PRO A 51 10.25 8.50 1.60
CA PRO A 51 11.49 7.99 1.01
C PRO A 51 11.80 8.67 -0.34
N PRO A 52 13.07 8.71 -0.78
CA PRO A 52 13.46 9.36 -2.04
C PRO A 52 12.84 8.69 -3.28
N ASP A 53 12.58 7.38 -3.20
CA ASP A 53 11.96 6.56 -4.25
C ASP A 53 10.41 6.54 -4.17
N LEU A 54 9.79 7.49 -3.47
CA LEU A 54 8.34 7.50 -3.24
C LEU A 54 7.51 7.46 -4.53
N PHE A 55 7.92 8.20 -5.56
CA PHE A 55 7.19 8.24 -6.83
C PHE A 55 7.43 6.99 -7.68
N ASP A 56 8.61 6.37 -7.59
CA ASP A 56 8.82 5.07 -8.20
C ASP A 56 7.95 3.99 -7.54
N LYS A 57 7.74 4.08 -6.22
CA LYS A 57 6.76 3.24 -5.49
C LYS A 57 5.30 3.57 -5.85
N GLU A 58 5.02 4.74 -6.40
CA GLU A 58 3.67 5.14 -6.83
C GLU A 58 3.31 4.57 -8.22
N MET A 59 4.29 4.05 -8.96
CA MET A 59 4.04 3.26 -10.18
C MET A 59 3.14 2.05 -9.91
N ILE A 60 3.14 1.51 -8.69
CA ILE A 60 2.18 0.49 -8.23
C ILE A 60 0.74 0.98 -8.37
N SER A 61 0.44 2.20 -7.93
CA SER A 61 -0.89 2.79 -8.05
C SER A 61 -1.26 3.04 -9.52
N LEU A 62 -0.29 3.50 -10.32
CA LEU A 62 -0.49 3.74 -11.76
C LEU A 62 -0.81 2.43 -12.49
N TYR A 63 -0.04 1.37 -12.23
CA TYR A 63 -0.32 0.02 -12.74
C TYR A 63 -1.71 -0.45 -12.34
N ILE A 64 -2.07 -0.31 -11.05
CA ILE A 64 -3.35 -0.79 -10.53
C ILE A 64 -4.54 -0.04 -11.15
N ILE A 65 -4.48 1.29 -11.23
CA ILE A 65 -5.55 2.07 -11.86
C ILE A 65 -5.61 1.80 -13.36
N GLY A 66 -4.46 1.65 -14.01
CA GLY A 66 -4.40 1.27 -15.42
C GLY A 66 -5.10 -0.05 -15.69
N LYS A 67 -4.65 -1.13 -15.06
CA LYS A 67 -5.15 -2.48 -15.32
C LYS A 67 -6.60 -2.66 -14.85
N TRP A 68 -6.88 -2.42 -13.57
CA TRP A 68 -8.22 -2.72 -13.02
C TRP A 68 -9.22 -1.58 -13.19
N GLY A 69 -8.75 -0.34 -13.29
CA GLY A 69 -9.62 0.83 -13.44
C GLY A 69 -9.94 1.17 -14.89
N LEU A 70 -8.94 1.07 -15.78
CA LEU A 70 -9.05 1.50 -17.18
C LEU A 70 -9.00 0.34 -18.19
N GLY A 71 -8.59 -0.87 -17.78
CA GLY A 71 -8.51 -2.03 -18.69
C GLY A 71 -7.39 -1.92 -19.73
N ILE A 72 -6.34 -1.13 -19.45
CA ILE A 72 -5.24 -0.88 -20.39
C ILE A 72 -4.50 -2.16 -20.80
N ASP A 73 -4.58 -3.22 -20.00
CA ASP A 73 -3.94 -4.51 -20.28
C ASP A 73 -4.53 -5.21 -21.50
N LYS A 74 -5.70 -4.73 -21.96
CA LYS A 74 -6.36 -5.16 -23.18
C LYS A 74 -6.08 -4.25 -24.38
N GLU A 75 -5.65 -3.01 -24.14
CA GLU A 75 -5.47 -1.98 -25.17
C GLU A 75 -4.01 -1.71 -25.51
N VAL A 76 -3.13 -1.78 -24.51
CA VAL A 76 -1.71 -1.49 -24.62
C VAL A 76 -0.94 -2.79 -24.89
N PRO A 77 -0.02 -2.81 -25.88
CA PRO A 77 0.81 -3.98 -26.13
C PRO A 77 1.55 -4.45 -24.88
N ARG A 78 1.60 -5.77 -24.70
CA ARG A 78 2.19 -6.40 -23.51
C ARG A 78 3.65 -5.98 -23.31
N GLU A 79 4.42 -5.82 -24.39
CA GLU A 79 5.83 -5.43 -24.33
C GLU A 79 6.00 -4.01 -23.77
N GLN A 80 5.05 -3.10 -24.00
CA GLN A 80 5.08 -1.76 -23.44
C GLN A 80 4.78 -1.79 -21.94
N LEU A 81 3.79 -2.59 -21.52
CA LEU A 81 3.48 -2.77 -20.10
C LEU A 81 4.64 -3.43 -19.35
N GLU A 82 5.29 -4.43 -19.94
CA GLU A 82 6.46 -5.09 -19.35
C GLU A 82 7.67 -4.15 -19.22
N ARG A 83 7.82 -3.16 -20.11
CA ARG A 83 8.84 -2.12 -19.99
C ARG A 83 8.53 -1.09 -18.90
N LEU A 84 7.27 -0.67 -18.76
CA LEU A 84 6.87 0.34 -17.78
C LEU A 84 6.74 -0.26 -16.36
N PHE A 85 6.25 -1.48 -16.26
CA PHE A 85 5.82 -2.12 -15.01
C PHE A 85 6.41 -3.52 -14.77
N PRO A 86 7.71 -3.77 -15.03
CA PRO A 86 8.28 -5.11 -14.92
C PRO A 86 8.12 -5.69 -13.51
N LEU A 87 8.36 -4.86 -12.49
CA LEU A 87 8.27 -5.27 -11.10
C LEU A 87 6.81 -5.47 -10.66
N GLU A 88 5.91 -4.57 -11.04
CA GLU A 88 4.50 -4.67 -10.66
C GLU A 88 3.82 -5.91 -11.26
N ILE A 89 4.17 -6.27 -12.50
CA ILE A 89 3.71 -7.51 -13.15
C ILE A 89 4.25 -8.74 -12.42
N ALA A 90 5.55 -8.75 -12.05
CA ALA A 90 6.14 -9.86 -11.30
C ALA A 90 5.49 -10.02 -9.91
N ILE A 91 5.26 -8.90 -9.20
CA ILE A 91 4.58 -8.87 -7.90
C ILE A 91 3.15 -9.42 -8.02
N GLU A 92 2.41 -8.99 -9.05
CA GLU A 92 1.04 -9.47 -9.26
C GLU A 92 1.00 -10.99 -9.41
N ARG A 93 1.83 -11.54 -10.32
CA ARG A 93 1.93 -12.98 -10.56
C ARG A 93 2.32 -13.73 -9.28
N PHE A 94 3.27 -13.19 -8.51
CA PHE A 94 3.67 -13.78 -7.25
C PHE A 94 2.51 -13.80 -6.24
N ILE A 95 1.76 -12.72 -6.10
CA ILE A 95 0.59 -12.66 -5.20
C ILE A 95 -0.51 -13.64 -5.65
N GLU A 96 -0.77 -13.75 -6.95
CA GLU A 96 -1.76 -14.70 -7.50
C GLU A 96 -1.40 -16.13 -7.12
N ARG A 97 -0.14 -16.54 -7.35
CA ARG A 97 0.39 -17.86 -6.99
C ARG A 97 0.35 -18.10 -5.49
N LEU A 98 0.72 -17.08 -4.70
CA LEU A 98 0.68 -17.12 -3.25
C LEU A 98 -0.73 -17.39 -2.73
N LEU A 99 -1.75 -16.78 -3.34
CA LEU A 99 -3.15 -16.93 -2.93
C LEU A 99 -3.82 -18.20 -3.47
N SER A 100 -3.34 -18.74 -4.59
CA SER A 100 -3.84 -20.00 -5.17
C SER A 100 -3.19 -21.24 -4.55
N SER A 101 -2.03 -21.10 -3.91
CA SER A 101 -1.33 -22.22 -3.27
C SER A 101 -2.11 -22.76 -2.06
N SER A 102 -2.21 -24.08 -1.96
CA SER A 102 -2.70 -24.78 -0.77
C SER A 102 -1.73 -24.67 0.41
N ASP A 103 -0.44 -24.44 0.14
CA ASP A 103 0.62 -24.28 1.12
C ASP A 103 1.51 -23.08 0.75
N PRO A 104 1.21 -21.87 1.27
CA PRO A 104 2.00 -20.68 1.01
C PRO A 104 3.49 -20.81 1.31
N SER A 105 3.87 -21.68 2.25
CA SER A 105 5.28 -21.86 2.65
C SER A 105 6.15 -22.42 1.52
N ARG A 106 5.55 -23.10 0.53
CA ARG A 106 6.25 -23.70 -0.61
C ARG A 106 6.31 -22.81 -1.85
N VAL A 107 5.64 -21.66 -1.84
CA VAL A 107 5.55 -20.79 -3.03
C VAL A 107 6.94 -20.32 -3.46
N CYS A 108 7.89 -20.17 -2.54
CA CYS A 108 9.28 -19.85 -2.89
C CYS A 108 10.10 -21.02 -3.44
N GLU A 109 9.63 -22.27 -3.34
CA GLU A 109 10.21 -23.40 -4.06
C GLU A 109 9.83 -23.33 -5.55
N GLU A 110 8.59 -22.93 -5.85
CA GLU A 110 8.05 -22.79 -7.21
C GLU A 110 8.53 -21.49 -7.87
N GLU A 111 8.57 -20.38 -7.12
CA GLU A 111 8.96 -19.04 -7.57
C GLU A 111 10.40 -18.70 -7.17
N ARG A 112 11.30 -19.69 -7.26
CA ARG A 112 12.64 -19.64 -6.70
C ARG A 112 13.44 -18.42 -7.14
N GLU A 113 13.44 -18.10 -8.43
CA GLU A 113 14.18 -16.96 -8.97
C GLU A 113 13.69 -15.63 -8.40
N PHE A 114 12.36 -15.44 -8.34
CA PHE A 114 11.77 -14.24 -7.76
C PHE A 114 12.09 -14.13 -6.26
N CYS A 115 11.88 -15.20 -5.50
CA CYS A 115 12.13 -15.23 -4.06
C CYS A 115 13.61 -15.02 -3.70
N GLN A 116 14.55 -15.59 -4.46
CA GLN A 116 15.98 -15.38 -4.26
C GLN A 116 16.41 -13.94 -4.51
N SER A 117 15.68 -13.22 -5.35
CA SER A 117 15.96 -11.81 -5.63
C SER A 117 15.37 -10.85 -4.58
N LEU A 118 14.58 -11.34 -3.62
CA LEU A 118 13.88 -10.48 -2.67
C LEU A 118 14.84 -9.77 -1.72
N ASP A 119 14.46 -8.54 -1.42
CA ASP A 119 15.04 -7.70 -0.37
C ASP A 119 13.89 -7.00 0.39
N ASP A 120 14.21 -6.29 1.47
CA ASP A 120 13.21 -5.55 2.26
C ASP A 120 12.39 -4.55 1.42
N SER A 121 13.01 -3.94 0.40
CA SER A 121 12.35 -2.97 -0.47
C SER A 121 11.31 -3.65 -1.36
N LYS A 122 11.65 -4.79 -1.98
CA LYS A 122 10.75 -5.58 -2.81
C LYS A 122 9.63 -6.18 -1.99
N VAL A 123 9.90 -6.72 -0.79
CA VAL A 123 8.84 -7.22 0.10
C VAL A 123 7.89 -6.10 0.52
N ALA A 124 8.41 -4.91 0.84
CA ALA A 124 7.57 -3.74 1.10
C ALA A 124 6.72 -3.33 -0.12
N ARG A 125 7.21 -3.50 -1.34
CA ARG A 125 6.46 -3.25 -2.59
C ARG A 125 5.36 -4.29 -2.84
N ILE A 126 5.60 -5.58 -2.55
CA ILE A 126 4.57 -6.63 -2.62
C ILE A 126 3.41 -6.28 -1.67
N LEU A 127 3.73 -5.93 -0.43
CA LEU A 127 2.74 -5.52 0.57
C LEU A 127 2.01 -4.24 0.16
N ARG A 128 2.74 -3.26 -0.39
CA ARG A 128 2.17 -2.02 -0.93
C ARG A 128 1.21 -2.30 -2.08
N PHE A 129 1.54 -3.22 -2.97
CA PHE A 129 0.68 -3.61 -4.08
C PHE A 129 -0.66 -4.15 -3.58
N ALA A 130 -0.61 -5.15 -2.68
CA ALA A 130 -1.81 -5.73 -2.09
C ALA A 130 -2.65 -4.68 -1.35
N PHE A 131 -2.00 -3.82 -0.56
CA PHE A 131 -2.67 -2.73 0.14
C PHE A 131 -3.30 -1.72 -0.83
N THR A 132 -2.61 -1.36 -1.91
CA THR A 132 -3.07 -0.36 -2.87
C THR A 132 -4.28 -0.86 -3.65
N LYS A 133 -4.30 -2.15 -4.01
CA LYS A 133 -5.46 -2.81 -4.62
C LYS A 133 -6.69 -2.74 -3.71
N MET A 134 -6.51 -3.03 -2.42
CA MET A 134 -7.57 -2.88 -1.40
C MET A 134 -7.98 -1.41 -1.22
N TYR A 135 -7.01 -0.50 -1.12
CA TYR A 135 -7.24 0.93 -0.94
C TYR A 135 -8.11 1.53 -2.05
N PHE A 136 -7.87 1.14 -3.31
CA PHE A 136 -8.67 1.56 -4.45
C PHE A 136 -9.93 0.71 -4.69
N GLY A 137 -10.20 -0.30 -3.86
CA GLY A 137 -11.42 -1.09 -3.89
C GLY A 137 -11.47 -2.16 -4.96
N PHE A 138 -10.32 -2.55 -5.52
CA PHE A 138 -10.19 -3.66 -6.46
C PHE A 138 -9.92 -5.00 -5.79
N SER A 139 -9.79 -5.01 -4.46
CA SER A 139 -9.75 -6.20 -3.62
C SER A 139 -10.36 -5.90 -2.26
N THR A 140 -10.70 -6.94 -1.53
CA THR A 140 -11.27 -6.86 -0.18
C THR A 140 -10.19 -6.72 0.89
N GLU A 141 -10.59 -6.29 2.08
CA GLU A 141 -9.71 -6.31 3.24
C GLU A 141 -9.33 -7.76 3.63
N GLU A 142 -10.25 -8.70 3.47
CA GLU A 142 -9.99 -10.12 3.74
C GLU A 142 -8.90 -10.69 2.83
N GLU A 143 -8.94 -10.39 1.53
CA GLU A 143 -7.87 -10.77 0.59
C GLU A 143 -6.53 -10.16 1.00
N PHE A 144 -6.49 -8.88 1.37
CA PHE A 144 -5.26 -8.26 1.86
C PHE A 144 -4.71 -8.95 3.12
N ARG A 145 -5.59 -9.30 4.07
CA ARG A 145 -5.21 -10.06 5.27
C ARG A 145 -4.67 -11.45 4.93
N ARG A 146 -5.25 -12.12 3.94
CA ARG A 146 -4.73 -13.40 3.43
C ARG A 146 -3.32 -13.25 2.84
N VAL A 147 -3.09 -12.21 2.02
CA VAL A 147 -1.74 -11.91 1.49
C VAL A 147 -0.75 -11.68 2.63
N LEU A 148 -1.08 -10.85 3.62
CA LEU A 148 -0.22 -10.60 4.77
C LEU A 148 0.21 -11.88 5.50
N LYS A 149 -0.76 -12.77 5.81
CA LYS A 149 -0.50 -14.03 6.50
C LYS A 149 0.33 -14.98 5.63
N ALA A 150 -0.01 -15.10 4.36
CA ALA A 150 0.70 -15.96 3.42
C ALA A 150 2.15 -15.50 3.23
N LEU A 151 2.41 -14.20 3.10
CA LEU A 151 3.77 -13.67 3.02
C LEU A 151 4.57 -13.93 4.29
N TYR A 152 3.95 -13.77 5.47
CA TYR A 152 4.62 -14.04 6.74
C TYR A 152 5.04 -15.52 6.90
N GLN A 153 4.30 -16.44 6.27
CA GLN A 153 4.63 -17.87 6.24
C GLN A 153 5.66 -18.20 5.15
N ALA A 154 5.52 -17.59 3.97
CA ALA A 154 6.33 -17.90 2.79
C ALA A 154 7.73 -17.29 2.82
N LEU A 155 7.94 -16.21 3.58
CA LEU A 155 9.16 -15.39 3.52
C LEU A 155 9.87 -15.30 4.88
N PRO A 156 10.41 -16.42 5.40
CA PRO A 156 11.27 -16.38 6.58
C PRO A 156 12.50 -15.50 6.31
N GLY A 157 12.84 -14.62 7.25
CA GLY A 157 13.89 -13.61 7.10
C GLY A 157 13.40 -12.19 6.78
N PHE A 158 12.15 -12.02 6.35
CA PHE A 158 11.54 -10.71 6.07
C PHE A 158 10.47 -10.29 7.09
N GLU A 159 10.42 -10.95 8.25
CA GLU A 159 9.38 -10.78 9.27
C GLU A 159 9.32 -9.34 9.77
N GLU A 160 10.46 -8.66 9.92
CA GLU A 160 10.50 -7.29 10.41
C GLU A 160 9.88 -6.31 9.39
N THR A 161 10.15 -6.50 8.10
CA THR A 161 9.52 -5.70 7.04
C THR A 161 8.01 -5.92 6.99
N ILE A 162 7.56 -7.18 7.11
CA ILE A 162 6.14 -7.52 7.17
C ILE A 162 5.49 -6.92 8.43
N ARG A 163 6.16 -6.97 9.59
CA ARG A 163 5.68 -6.36 10.84
C ARG A 163 5.55 -4.85 10.74
N ARG A 164 6.53 -4.16 10.14
CA ARG A 164 6.48 -2.71 9.90
C ARG A 164 5.32 -2.34 8.99
N PHE A 165 5.09 -3.11 7.94
CA PHE A 165 3.94 -2.87 7.06
C PHE A 165 2.61 -3.16 7.76
N THR A 166 2.56 -4.20 8.60
CA THR A 166 1.37 -4.52 9.40
C THR A 166 1.03 -3.38 10.37
N LYS A 167 2.04 -2.78 11.02
CA LYS A 167 1.88 -1.55 11.84
C LYS A 167 1.29 -0.41 11.01
N PHE A 168 1.78 -0.19 9.79
CA PHE A 168 1.24 0.79 8.85
C PHE A 168 -0.24 0.51 8.54
N PHE A 169 -0.61 -0.73 8.23
CA PHE A 169 -1.99 -1.10 7.93
C PHE A 169 -2.92 -0.88 9.13
N ILE A 170 -2.52 -1.30 10.34
CA ILE A 170 -3.28 -1.06 11.56
C ILE A 170 -3.47 0.45 11.78
N ALA A 171 -2.41 1.23 11.59
CA ALA A 171 -2.47 2.69 11.69
C ALA A 171 -3.45 3.31 10.67
N TYR A 172 -3.42 2.86 9.42
CA TYR A 172 -4.39 3.26 8.40
C TYR A 172 -5.83 2.92 8.80
N LYS A 173 -6.10 1.69 9.24
CA LYS A 173 -7.44 1.22 9.65
C LYS A 173 -7.99 2.00 10.83
N ILE A 174 -7.16 2.29 11.83
CA ILE A 174 -7.57 3.12 12.97
C ILE A 174 -7.85 4.55 12.51
N GLY A 175 -7.03 5.10 11.60
CA GLY A 175 -7.29 6.39 10.97
C GLY A 175 -8.67 6.45 10.29
N GLU A 176 -9.04 5.39 9.57
CA GLU A 176 -10.36 5.25 8.95
C GLU A 176 -11.48 5.20 10.00
N MET A 177 -11.32 4.43 11.08
CA MET A 177 -12.29 4.33 12.17
C MET A 177 -12.47 5.68 12.89
N ILE A 178 -11.38 6.42 13.09
CA ILE A 178 -11.42 7.78 13.66
C ILE A 178 -12.19 8.72 12.73
N ALA A 179 -11.88 8.71 11.43
CA ALA A 179 -12.51 9.58 10.45
C ALA A 179 -14.02 9.34 10.33
N ARG A 180 -14.46 8.09 10.56
CA ARG A 180 -15.88 7.69 10.58
C ARG A 180 -16.54 7.85 11.96
N GLY A 181 -15.82 8.30 12.98
CA GLY A 181 -16.33 8.48 14.33
C GLY A 181 -16.56 7.19 15.13
N ALA A 182 -16.04 6.06 14.66
CA ALA A 182 -16.08 4.77 15.38
C ALA A 182 -15.03 4.69 16.50
N VAL A 183 -13.95 5.47 16.41
CA VAL A 183 -12.96 5.66 17.49
C VAL A 183 -12.94 7.14 17.85
N LYS A 184 -13.27 7.45 19.10
CA LYS A 184 -13.53 8.82 19.59
C LYS A 184 -12.53 9.29 20.64
N ASN A 185 -11.79 8.38 21.27
CA ASN A 185 -10.87 8.68 22.36
C ASN A 185 -9.65 7.74 22.40
N ARG A 186 -8.65 8.08 23.26
CA ARG A 186 -7.41 7.30 23.44
C ARG A 186 -7.65 5.84 23.85
N MET A 187 -8.67 5.57 24.67
CA MET A 187 -8.98 4.23 25.17
C MET A 187 -9.49 3.32 24.04
N GLU A 188 -10.49 3.80 23.28
CA GLU A 188 -11.01 3.10 22.11
C GLU A 188 -9.93 2.85 21.05
N MET A 189 -9.04 3.82 20.84
CA MET A 189 -7.88 3.64 19.96
C MET A 189 -6.97 2.49 20.43
N SER A 190 -6.73 2.39 21.74
CA SER A 190 -5.91 1.34 22.33
C SER A 190 -6.57 -0.03 22.25
N LEU A 191 -7.89 -0.11 22.41
CA LEU A 191 -8.63 -1.35 22.22
C LEU A 191 -8.56 -1.79 20.75
N ALA A 192 -8.91 -0.89 19.82
CA ALA A 192 -8.96 -1.19 18.39
C ALA A 192 -7.61 -1.67 17.82
N LYS A 193 -6.48 -1.06 18.22
CA LYS A 193 -5.15 -1.52 17.74
C LYS A 193 -4.80 -2.92 18.20
N ASN A 194 -5.19 -3.29 19.42
CA ASN A 194 -4.92 -4.62 19.97
C ASN A 194 -5.82 -5.66 19.29
N THR A 195 -7.11 -5.35 19.10
CA THR A 195 -8.04 -6.21 18.35
C THR A 195 -7.54 -6.48 16.94
N LEU A 196 -7.20 -5.43 16.17
CA LEU A 196 -6.69 -5.58 14.81
C LEU A 196 -5.39 -6.39 14.76
N ALA A 197 -4.48 -6.18 15.71
CA ALA A 197 -3.23 -6.95 15.76
C ALA A 197 -3.47 -8.45 16.00
N LEU A 198 -4.44 -8.80 16.85
CA LEU A 198 -4.82 -10.19 17.10
C LEU A 198 -5.41 -10.85 15.84
N GLU A 199 -6.34 -10.17 15.18
CA GLU A 199 -6.97 -10.69 13.95
C GLU A 199 -5.98 -10.93 12.80
N LEU A 200 -4.97 -10.06 12.69
CA LEU A 200 -3.90 -10.17 11.69
C LEU A 200 -2.91 -11.30 11.99
N SER A 201 -2.79 -11.70 13.26
CA SER A 201 -1.94 -12.81 13.70
C SER A 201 -0.45 -12.64 13.35
N ILE A 202 0.03 -11.39 13.24
CA ILE A 202 1.44 -11.06 13.03
C ILE A 202 2.05 -10.56 14.35
N PRO A 203 3.02 -11.28 14.95
CA PRO A 203 3.61 -10.92 16.23
C PRO A 203 4.27 -9.54 16.23
N LYS A 204 4.19 -8.83 17.37
CA LYS A 204 4.86 -7.53 17.60
C LYS A 204 4.50 -6.42 16.59
N ALA A 205 3.32 -6.51 15.96
CA ALA A 205 2.83 -5.56 14.97
C ALA A 205 1.95 -4.41 15.52
N VAL A 206 1.87 -4.23 16.85
CA VAL A 206 1.06 -3.14 17.44
C VAL A 206 1.76 -1.78 17.26
N PRO A 207 1.14 -0.77 16.61
CA PRO A 207 1.73 0.56 16.47
C PRO A 207 1.52 1.44 17.72
N SER A 208 2.35 2.50 17.84
CA SER A 208 2.15 3.55 18.85
C SER A 208 1.05 4.51 18.42
N ASN A 209 0.40 5.18 19.38
CA ASN A 209 -0.65 6.17 19.08
C ASN A 209 -0.11 7.34 18.23
N LYS A 210 1.13 7.77 18.48
CA LYS A 210 1.81 8.79 17.66
C LYS A 210 1.96 8.31 16.21
N TYR A 211 2.42 7.08 16.00
CA TYR A 211 2.57 6.53 14.66
C TYR A 211 1.22 6.42 13.93
N ILE A 212 0.15 6.05 14.64
CA ILE A 212 -1.22 6.03 14.10
C ILE A 212 -1.60 7.41 13.54
N LEU A 213 -1.43 8.47 14.33
CA LEU A 213 -1.76 9.83 13.88
C LEU A 213 -0.89 10.30 12.72
N GLU A 214 0.40 9.96 12.75
CA GLU A 214 1.35 10.30 11.68
C GLU A 214 0.99 9.64 10.35
N VAL A 215 0.52 8.39 10.34
CA VAL A 215 0.03 7.76 9.12
C VAL A 215 -1.34 8.33 8.74
N ALA A 216 -2.28 8.41 9.68
CA ALA A 216 -3.68 8.72 9.40
C ALA A 216 -3.88 10.10 8.75
N LYS A 217 -3.06 11.10 9.11
CA LYS A 217 -3.12 12.45 8.51
C LYS A 217 -2.85 12.46 6.99
N HIS A 218 -2.19 11.43 6.44
CA HIS A 218 -1.93 11.30 5.00
C HIS A 218 -3.10 10.69 4.21
N TYR A 219 -4.17 10.29 4.89
CA TYR A 219 -5.34 9.63 4.29
C TYR A 219 -6.66 10.28 4.69
N PHE A 220 -6.73 10.82 5.91
CA PHE A 220 -7.98 11.26 6.51
C PHE A 220 -7.84 12.59 7.23
N GLN A 221 -8.97 13.30 7.37
CA GLN A 221 -9.09 14.42 8.28
C GLN A 221 -9.31 13.88 9.70
N ILE A 222 -8.34 14.11 10.58
CA ILE A 222 -8.37 13.61 11.95
C ILE A 222 -8.86 14.70 12.89
N PRO A 223 -9.90 14.46 13.71
CA PRO A 223 -10.40 15.44 14.66
C PRO A 223 -9.33 15.93 15.63
N GLU A 224 -9.27 17.24 15.82
CA GLU A 224 -8.27 17.91 16.66
C GLU A 224 -8.30 17.43 18.13
N ARG A 225 -9.49 17.10 18.64
CA ARG A 225 -9.66 16.51 19.97
C ARG A 225 -8.79 15.27 20.17
N ILE A 226 -8.80 14.34 19.22
CA ILE A 226 -8.06 13.08 19.34
C ILE A 226 -6.55 13.33 19.27
N ARG A 227 -6.12 14.29 18.44
CA ARG A 227 -4.70 14.70 18.38
C ARG A 227 -4.22 15.19 19.75
N ARG A 228 -4.98 16.10 20.37
CA ARG A 228 -4.67 16.64 21.70
C ARG A 228 -4.66 15.57 22.79
N GLU A 229 -5.59 14.61 22.76
CA GLU A 229 -5.62 13.51 23.74
C GLU A 229 -4.35 12.64 23.65
N VAL A 230 -3.84 12.37 22.44
CA VAL A 230 -2.61 11.60 22.25
C VAL A 230 -1.37 12.41 22.67
N GLU A 231 -1.35 13.72 22.42
CA GLU A 231 -0.24 14.60 22.81
C GLU A 231 -0.14 14.79 24.33
N LYS A 232 -1.28 14.89 25.03
CA LYS A 232 -1.34 14.99 26.50
C LYS A 232 -0.93 13.69 27.20
N GLY A 233 -1.07 12.55 26.54
CA GLY A 233 -0.71 11.23 27.07
C GLY A 233 0.79 10.91 27.10
N LYS A 234 1.68 11.91 26.94
CA LYS A 234 3.15 11.78 26.98
C LYS A 234 3.74 11.61 28.39
N ASN A 235 2.92 11.58 29.44
CA ASN A 235 3.36 11.45 30.83
C ASN A 235 3.26 10.02 31.41
N ASP A 236 2.96 8.99 30.60
CA ASP A 236 2.97 7.58 31.03
C ASP A 236 3.91 6.74 30.16
#